data_AF-A0A960MQV0-F1
#
_entry.id   AF-A0A960MQV0-F1
#
_cell.length_a   1.000
_cell.length_b   1.000
_cell.length_c   1.000
_cell.angle_alpha   90.00
_cell.angle_beta   90.00
_cell.angle_gamma   90.00
#
_symmetry.space_group_name_H-M   'P 1'
#
loop_
_entity.id
_entity.type
_entity.pdbx_description
1 polymer ?
#
loop_
_entity_poly.entity_id
_entity_poly.type
_entity_poly.pdbx_seq_one_letter_code
_entity_poly.pdbx_strand_id
1 'polypeptide(L)'
;GKSNDGLMITLSNIRATGGGYLLAEGTGGRGNGKNLGTGIYSTTMISGNALTSITGTASSLTTGLGNIGVDIQKNSKIEGATLSLVGTGGRGTSRNVGVWVIGGSLKATAGTAAITGNALSSTTGYNNIGVIIDNRVTVSGTGGIDILGTGGGGTKFNHGVMMQRSITATGANVVGAKGSGSTSKDTFGDFFTI
;
A
#
# COMPACT_ATOMS: atom_id res chain seq x y z
N GLY A 1 -7.27 -1.45 23.20
CA GLY A 1 -6.29 -0.47 22.72
C GLY A 1 -6.97 0.49 21.78
N LYS A 2 -6.59 1.77 21.75
CA LYS A 2 -7.21 2.75 20.84
C LYS A 2 -6.60 2.60 19.44
N SER A 3 -7.44 2.40 18.44
CA SER A 3 -7.08 2.54 17.03
C SER A 3 -7.17 4.01 16.64
N ASN A 4 -6.26 4.48 15.80
CA ASN A 4 -6.27 5.87 15.33
C ASN A 4 -5.99 5.90 13.84
N ASP A 5 -7.02 6.25 13.09
CA ASP A 5 -6.98 6.34 11.65
C ASP A 5 -6.86 7.82 11.26
N GLY A 6 -6.00 8.14 10.30
CA GLY A 6 -5.78 9.51 9.82
C GLY A 6 -6.89 9.95 8.89
N LEU A 7 -6.99 9.28 7.74
CA LEU A 7 -8.06 9.47 6.77
C LEU A 7 -8.75 8.14 6.50
N MET A 8 -10.07 8.11 6.56
CA MET A 8 -10.86 6.94 6.20
C MET A 8 -11.94 7.32 5.19
N ILE A 9 -11.87 6.73 4.00
CA ILE A 9 -12.82 6.93 2.90
C ILE A 9 -13.57 5.63 2.67
N THR A 10 -14.86 5.63 3.00
CA THR A 10 -15.70 4.42 2.96
C THR A 10 -16.92 4.64 2.09
N LEU A 11 -17.32 3.63 1.31
CA LEU A 11 -18.59 3.62 0.57
C LEU A 11 -18.81 4.85 -0.31
N SER A 12 -17.72 5.40 -0.84
CA SER A 12 -17.73 6.69 -1.52
C SER A 12 -17.51 6.54 -3.02
N ASN A 13 -18.02 7.51 -3.78
CA ASN A 13 -17.74 7.66 -5.20
C ASN A 13 -17.14 9.05 -5.43
N ILE A 14 -15.82 9.11 -5.49
CA ILE A 14 -15.03 10.34 -5.61
C ILE A 14 -14.54 10.43 -7.05
N ARG A 15 -14.94 11.50 -7.74
CA ARG A 15 -14.56 11.75 -9.13
C ARG A 15 -14.06 13.17 -9.29
N ALA A 16 -12.89 13.32 -9.89
CA ALA A 16 -12.46 14.61 -10.42
C ALA A 16 -12.82 14.69 -11.91
N THR A 17 -13.29 15.86 -12.34
CA THR A 17 -13.63 16.16 -13.73
C THR A 17 -12.76 17.30 -14.25
N GLY A 18 -12.57 17.41 -15.57
CA GLY A 18 -11.86 18.54 -16.17
C GLY A 18 -10.36 18.62 -15.89
N GLY A 19 -9.70 17.48 -15.64
CA GLY A 19 -8.25 17.41 -15.37
C GLY A 19 -7.85 17.61 -13.90
N GLY A 20 -8.81 17.65 -12.98
CA GLY A 20 -8.51 17.70 -11.55
C GLY A 20 -7.83 16.42 -11.04
N TYR A 21 -6.85 16.57 -10.16
CA TYR A 21 -6.22 15.44 -9.46
C TYR A 21 -7.04 15.04 -8.23
N LEU A 22 -6.86 13.80 -7.77
CA LEU A 22 -7.39 13.32 -6.50
C LEU A 22 -6.23 13.05 -5.54
N LEU A 23 -6.34 13.62 -4.33
CA LEU A 23 -5.35 13.48 -3.28
C LEU A 23 -6.04 12.98 -2.00
N ALA A 24 -5.55 11.88 -1.45
CA ALA A 24 -5.99 11.32 -0.18
C ALA A 24 -4.79 11.16 0.76
N GLU A 25 -4.73 12.02 1.78
CA GLU A 25 -3.60 12.06 2.72
C GLU A 25 -4.08 11.88 4.16
N GLY A 26 -3.44 10.95 4.87
CA GLY A 26 -3.83 10.58 6.21
C GLY A 26 -2.63 10.20 7.05
N THR A 27 -2.61 10.70 8.29
CA THR A 27 -1.63 10.32 9.31
C THR A 27 -2.34 9.73 10.51
N GLY A 28 -2.11 8.44 10.75
CA GLY A 28 -2.67 7.73 11.89
C GLY A 28 -2.05 8.21 13.20
N GLY A 29 -2.87 8.29 14.25
CA GLY A 29 -2.47 8.76 15.57
C GLY A 29 -1.64 7.76 16.38
N ARG A 30 -1.37 8.11 17.64
CA ARG A 30 -0.64 7.26 18.58
C ARG A 30 -1.60 6.26 19.23
N GLY A 31 -1.35 4.97 19.04
CA GLY A 31 -2.16 3.92 19.65
C GLY A 31 -1.41 2.61 19.85
N ASN A 32 -1.92 1.80 20.77
CA ASN A 32 -1.52 0.40 20.95
C ASN A 32 -2.45 -0.59 20.21
N GLY A 33 -3.47 -0.08 19.51
CA GLY A 33 -4.30 -0.82 18.55
C GLY A 33 -3.77 -0.77 17.11
N LYS A 34 -4.66 -1.03 16.14
CA LYS A 34 -4.41 -0.83 14.70
C LYS A 34 -4.35 0.69 14.45
N ASN A 35 -3.30 1.20 13.83
CA ASN A 35 -3.26 2.61 13.42
C ASN A 35 -3.12 2.69 11.91
N LEU A 36 -3.88 3.57 11.29
CA LEU A 36 -3.97 3.67 9.84
C LEU A 36 -3.64 5.09 9.39
N GLY A 37 -2.75 5.23 8.41
CA GLY A 37 -2.57 6.50 7.72
C GLY A 37 -3.82 6.84 6.91
N THR A 38 -3.99 6.15 5.78
CA THR A 38 -5.13 6.33 4.87
C THR A 38 -5.80 5.00 4.57
N GLY A 39 -7.09 4.91 4.86
CA GLY A 39 -7.95 3.77 4.57
C GLY A 39 -8.94 4.05 3.47
N ILE A 40 -9.01 3.17 2.47
CA ILE A 40 -9.98 3.23 1.37
C ILE A 40 -10.73 1.90 1.29
N TYR A 41 -12.03 1.95 1.60
CA TYR A 41 -12.86 0.75 1.76
C TYR A 41 -14.15 0.86 0.95
N SER A 42 -14.37 -0.07 0.03
CA SER A 42 -15.57 -0.08 -0.84
C SER A 42 -15.79 1.26 -1.55
N THR A 43 -14.71 1.87 -2.02
CA THR A 43 -14.72 3.22 -2.59
C THR A 43 -14.29 3.18 -4.05
N THR A 44 -14.94 4.00 -4.88
CA THR A 44 -14.47 4.34 -6.22
C THR A 44 -13.80 5.71 -6.19
N MET A 45 -12.56 5.80 -6.67
CA MET A 45 -11.79 7.04 -6.78
C MET A 45 -11.24 7.15 -8.20
N ILE A 46 -11.70 8.14 -8.97
CA ILE A 46 -11.35 8.28 -10.40
C ILE A 46 -10.98 9.73 -10.72
N SER A 47 -9.72 9.99 -11.06
CA SER A 47 -9.24 11.32 -11.52
C SER A 47 -9.26 11.51 -13.03
N GLY A 48 -9.68 10.49 -13.80
CA GLY A 48 -9.73 10.55 -15.26
C GLY A 48 -8.32 10.69 -15.87
N ASN A 49 -8.04 11.86 -16.46
CA ASN A 49 -6.79 12.15 -17.16
C ASN A 49 -5.70 12.76 -16.27
N ALA A 50 -5.91 12.81 -14.95
CA ALA A 50 -4.96 13.39 -14.00
C ALA A 50 -4.46 12.35 -12.98
N LEU A 51 -3.56 12.79 -12.10
CA LEU A 51 -3.03 11.99 -11.00
C LEU A 51 -4.12 11.59 -10.00
N THR A 52 -4.11 10.32 -9.58
CA THR A 52 -4.66 9.90 -8.28
C THR A 52 -3.51 9.55 -7.35
N SER A 53 -3.40 10.25 -6.23
CA SER A 53 -2.33 10.07 -5.22
C SER A 53 -2.93 9.75 -3.85
N ILE A 54 -2.44 8.68 -3.24
CA ILE A 54 -2.86 8.23 -1.91
C ILE A 54 -1.62 8.09 -1.05
N THR A 55 -1.52 8.93 -0.03
CA THR A 55 -0.41 8.93 0.92
C THR A 55 -0.93 8.58 2.29
N GLY A 56 -0.24 7.70 3.00
CA GLY A 56 -0.66 7.26 4.32
C GLY A 56 0.52 6.96 5.23
N THR A 57 0.52 7.51 6.44
CA THR A 57 1.53 7.22 7.45
C THR A 57 0.88 6.77 8.75
N ALA A 58 1.17 5.55 9.21
CA ALA A 58 0.93 5.19 10.60
C ALA A 58 2.05 5.74 11.48
N SER A 59 1.71 6.34 12.62
CA SER A 59 2.70 7.00 13.49
C SER A 59 3.85 6.09 13.89
N SER A 60 5.08 6.63 13.86
CA SER A 60 6.31 5.99 14.34
C SER A 60 6.34 5.78 15.87
N LEU A 61 5.33 6.28 16.58
CA LEU A 61 5.19 6.15 18.04
C LEU A 61 4.16 5.08 18.43
N THR A 62 3.66 4.33 17.45
CA THR A 62 2.76 3.19 17.68
C THR A 62 3.53 1.99 18.22
N THR A 63 2.91 1.26 19.14
CA THR A 63 3.51 0.07 19.79
C THR A 63 2.69 -1.21 19.58
N GLY A 64 1.51 -1.09 18.96
CA GLY A 64 0.56 -2.17 18.70
C GLY A 64 0.86 -3.02 17.48
N LEU A 65 -0.12 -3.83 17.07
CA LEU A 65 -0.09 -4.64 15.85
C LEU A 65 -0.84 -3.92 14.73
N GLY A 66 -0.48 -4.20 13.47
CA GLY A 66 -1.31 -3.78 12.33
C GLY A 66 -1.23 -2.30 12.00
N ASN A 67 -0.07 -1.68 12.13
CA ASN A 67 0.08 -0.25 11.82
C ASN A 67 0.36 -0.08 10.32
N ILE A 68 -0.62 0.46 9.58
CA ILE A 68 -0.62 0.49 8.12
C ILE A 68 -0.53 1.93 7.63
N GLY A 69 0.35 2.19 6.67
CA GLY A 69 0.39 3.48 5.98
C GLY A 69 -0.86 3.67 5.12
N VAL A 70 -0.95 2.91 4.03
CA VAL A 70 -2.10 2.91 3.11
C VAL A 70 -2.78 1.55 3.13
N ASP A 71 -4.09 1.52 3.36
CA ASP A 71 -4.90 0.30 3.41
C ASP A 71 -6.07 0.40 2.41
N ILE A 72 -6.05 -0.40 1.35
CA ILE A 72 -7.07 -0.43 0.31
C ILE A 72 -7.74 -1.80 0.36
N GLN A 73 -9.05 -1.83 0.64
CA GLN A 73 -9.77 -3.10 0.72
C GLN A 73 -11.19 -3.04 0.15
N LYS A 74 -11.87 -4.19 0.24
CA LYS A 74 -13.31 -4.38 -0.02
C LYS A 74 -13.72 -3.94 -1.43
N ASN A 75 -12.94 -4.41 -2.42
CA ASN A 75 -13.16 -4.17 -3.85
C ASN A 75 -13.14 -2.68 -4.24
N SER A 76 -12.30 -1.88 -3.57
CA SER A 76 -12.12 -0.48 -3.95
C SER A 76 -11.54 -0.37 -5.37
N LYS A 77 -12.00 0.62 -6.12
CA LYS A 77 -11.56 0.89 -7.49
C LYS A 77 -10.86 2.25 -7.52
N ILE A 78 -9.58 2.26 -7.89
CA ILE A 78 -8.76 3.47 -7.91
C ILE A 78 -8.14 3.64 -9.29
N GLU A 79 -8.45 4.74 -9.96
CA GLU A 79 -8.00 5.02 -11.32
C GLU A 79 -7.54 6.47 -11.50
N GLY A 80 -6.44 6.65 -12.23
CA GLY A 80 -5.99 7.95 -12.72
C GLY A 80 -5.13 7.79 -13.98
N ALA A 81 -4.75 8.89 -14.63
CA ALA A 81 -3.77 8.85 -15.72
C ALA A 81 -2.44 8.27 -15.21
N THR A 82 -1.99 8.78 -14.07
CA THR A 82 -0.94 8.20 -13.23
C THR A 82 -1.53 7.84 -11.88
N LEU A 83 -0.95 6.84 -11.25
CA LEU A 83 -1.36 6.38 -9.93
C LEU A 83 -0.16 6.34 -9.00
N SER A 84 -0.29 6.93 -7.81
CA SER A 84 0.74 6.93 -6.78
C SER A 84 0.15 6.48 -5.44
N LEU A 85 0.70 5.40 -4.88
CA LEU A 85 0.41 4.94 -3.53
C LEU A 85 1.69 5.01 -2.72
N VAL A 86 1.72 5.83 -1.66
CA VAL A 86 2.88 5.97 -0.78
C VAL A 86 2.47 5.70 0.66
N GLY A 87 3.00 4.62 1.22
CA GLY A 87 2.61 4.16 2.54
C GLY A 87 3.80 3.92 3.48
N THR A 88 3.71 4.45 4.70
CA THR A 88 4.66 4.13 5.78
C THR A 88 3.92 3.47 6.96
N GLY A 89 4.30 2.23 7.26
CA GLY A 89 3.81 1.50 8.42
C GLY A 89 4.40 2.03 9.73
N GLY A 90 3.75 1.71 10.86
CA GLY A 90 4.21 2.15 12.18
C GLY A 90 5.36 1.33 12.77
N ARG A 91 5.83 1.71 13.97
CA ARG A 91 6.93 1.06 14.72
C ARG A 91 6.46 -0.16 15.52
N GLY A 92 5.21 -0.57 15.39
CA GLY A 92 4.63 -1.65 16.18
C GLY A 92 5.36 -3.00 16.10
N THR A 93 4.82 -4.02 16.77
CA THR A 93 5.49 -5.32 16.83
C THR A 93 5.39 -6.08 15.51
N SER A 94 4.19 -6.45 15.07
CA SER A 94 3.97 -7.27 13.87
C SER A 94 2.89 -6.70 12.96
N ARG A 95 2.89 -7.13 11.69
CA ARG A 95 1.93 -6.69 10.66
C ARG A 95 1.96 -5.18 10.43
N ASN A 96 3.13 -4.56 10.55
CA ASN A 96 3.29 -3.16 10.18
C ASN A 96 3.54 -3.09 8.68
N VAL A 97 2.69 -2.37 7.96
CA VAL A 97 2.69 -2.40 6.51
C VAL A 97 2.79 -1.00 5.94
N GLY A 98 3.67 -0.79 4.96
CA GLY A 98 3.68 0.45 4.19
C GLY A 98 2.39 0.60 3.40
N VAL A 99 2.22 -0.23 2.38
CA VAL A 99 1.01 -0.29 1.54
C VAL A 99 0.40 -1.68 1.58
N TRP A 100 -0.88 -1.77 1.95
CA TRP A 100 -1.65 -3.00 1.95
C TRP A 100 -2.84 -2.90 1.00
N VAL A 101 -2.88 -3.73 -0.03
CA VAL A 101 -3.99 -3.81 -0.99
C VAL A 101 -4.62 -5.20 -0.91
N ILE A 102 -5.82 -5.27 -0.34
CA ILE A 102 -6.59 -6.50 -0.13
C ILE A 102 -7.91 -6.41 -0.89
N GLY A 103 -7.83 -6.66 -2.18
CA GLY A 103 -8.96 -6.65 -3.10
C GLY A 103 -9.24 -5.28 -3.71
N GLY A 104 -9.68 -5.31 -4.97
CA GLY A 104 -9.96 -4.11 -5.74
C GLY A 104 -9.16 -4.03 -7.03
N SER A 105 -9.13 -2.85 -7.63
CA SER A 105 -8.37 -2.60 -8.86
C SER A 105 -7.65 -1.27 -8.79
N LEU A 106 -6.38 -1.28 -9.16
CA LEU A 106 -5.49 -0.13 -9.26
C LEU A 106 -5.12 0.05 -10.74
N LYS A 107 -5.47 1.20 -11.32
CA LYS A 107 -5.23 1.46 -12.75
C LYS A 107 -4.62 2.83 -13.01
N ALA A 108 -3.45 2.83 -13.63
CA ALA A 108 -2.94 3.97 -14.37
C ALA A 108 -3.35 3.84 -15.84
N THR A 109 -4.14 4.79 -16.35
CA THR A 109 -4.75 4.71 -17.69
C THR A 109 -3.85 5.22 -18.81
N ALA A 110 -2.83 6.02 -18.49
CA ALA A 110 -1.93 6.62 -19.49
C ALA A 110 -0.45 6.50 -19.10
N GLY A 111 -0.11 6.62 -17.82
CA GLY A 111 1.25 6.57 -17.30
C GLY A 111 1.49 5.38 -16.37
N THR A 112 2.40 5.58 -15.42
CA THR A 112 2.85 4.55 -14.48
C THR A 112 1.91 4.42 -13.29
N ALA A 113 1.73 3.18 -12.82
CA ALA A 113 1.23 2.92 -11.46
C ALA A 113 2.42 2.67 -10.52
N ALA A 114 2.68 3.63 -9.63
CA ALA A 114 3.75 3.58 -8.64
C ALA A 114 3.20 3.22 -7.26
N ILE A 115 3.74 2.18 -6.64
CA ILE A 115 3.38 1.72 -5.31
C ILE A 115 4.64 1.62 -4.46
N THR A 116 4.76 2.53 -3.49
CA THR A 116 5.91 2.61 -2.59
C THR A 116 5.47 2.37 -1.16
N GLY A 117 6.02 1.32 -0.54
CA GLY A 117 5.67 0.94 0.82
C GLY A 117 6.90 0.72 1.70
N ASN A 118 6.89 1.30 2.89
CA ASN A 118 7.95 1.16 3.87
C ASN A 118 7.40 0.66 5.21
N ALA A 119 7.84 -0.51 5.66
CA ALA A 119 7.70 -0.92 7.05
C ALA A 119 8.96 -0.48 7.81
N LEU A 120 8.79 0.19 8.96
CA LEU A 120 9.91 0.77 9.68
C LEU A 120 10.90 -0.30 10.18
N SER A 121 12.19 0.01 10.08
CA SER A 121 13.29 -0.85 10.56
C SER A 121 13.26 -1.11 12.08
N SER A 122 12.55 -0.26 12.83
CA SER A 122 12.39 -0.35 14.28
C SER A 122 11.28 -1.30 14.74
N THR A 123 10.58 -1.95 13.81
CA THR A 123 9.63 -3.02 14.11
C THR A 123 10.37 -4.28 14.61
N THR A 124 9.74 -5.09 15.46
CA THR A 124 10.45 -6.16 16.20
C THR A 124 9.89 -7.57 16.00
N GLY A 125 8.66 -7.70 15.52
CA GLY A 125 7.94 -8.96 15.35
C GLY A 125 8.03 -9.55 13.94
N TYR A 126 6.92 -10.05 13.42
CA TYR A 126 6.85 -10.74 12.12
C TYR A 126 5.92 -10.02 11.14
N ASN A 127 6.00 -10.36 9.84
CA ASN A 127 5.16 -9.79 8.78
C ASN A 127 5.22 -8.25 8.70
N ASN A 128 6.40 -7.65 8.88
CA ASN A 128 6.60 -6.22 8.67
C ASN A 128 6.97 -5.98 7.20
N ILE A 129 5.99 -5.58 6.40
CA ILE A 129 6.06 -5.65 4.94
C ILE A 129 6.03 -4.25 4.33
N GLY A 130 6.91 -3.97 3.37
CA GLY A 130 6.86 -2.72 2.61
C GLY A 130 5.56 -2.61 1.84
N VAL A 131 5.40 -3.46 0.82
CA VAL A 131 4.19 -3.54 -0.01
C VAL A 131 3.62 -4.95 0.01
N ILE A 132 2.32 -5.07 0.24
CA ILE A 132 1.58 -6.32 0.04
C ILE A 132 0.37 -6.12 -0.88
N ILE A 133 0.29 -6.98 -1.90
CA ILE A 133 -0.80 -7.05 -2.88
C ILE A 133 -1.40 -8.47 -2.85
N ASP A 134 -2.64 -8.58 -2.39
CA ASP A 134 -3.33 -9.86 -2.22
C ASP A 134 -3.99 -10.36 -3.54
N ASN A 135 -4.42 -11.62 -3.54
CA ASN A 135 -4.89 -12.46 -4.64
C ASN A 135 -6.16 -11.98 -5.38
N ARG A 136 -6.74 -10.83 -5.02
CA ARG A 136 -7.95 -10.23 -5.62
C ARG A 136 -7.72 -8.81 -6.11
N VAL A 137 -6.45 -8.45 -6.34
CA VAL A 137 -6.07 -7.13 -6.81
C VAL A 137 -5.56 -7.22 -8.24
N THR A 138 -6.12 -6.41 -9.13
CA THR A 138 -5.52 -6.15 -10.44
C THR A 138 -4.78 -4.82 -10.38
N VAL A 139 -3.49 -4.83 -10.72
CA VAL A 139 -2.71 -3.61 -10.96
C VAL A 139 -2.37 -3.55 -12.44
N SER A 140 -2.69 -2.42 -13.08
CA SER A 140 -2.40 -2.18 -14.49
C SER A 140 -1.89 -0.76 -14.72
N GLY A 141 -0.93 -0.60 -15.63
CA GLY A 141 -0.39 0.69 -16.05
C GLY A 141 0.12 0.63 -17.48
N THR A 142 -0.36 1.52 -18.35
CA THR A 142 0.08 1.57 -19.76
C THR A 142 1.51 2.08 -19.89
N GLY A 143 1.95 2.94 -18.97
CA GLY A 143 3.34 3.40 -18.87
C GLY A 143 4.25 2.49 -18.03
N GLY A 144 3.75 1.34 -17.59
CA GLY A 144 4.45 0.42 -16.70
C GLY A 144 3.92 0.44 -15.26
N ILE A 145 4.52 -0.40 -14.42
CA ILE A 145 4.19 -0.53 -13.00
C ILE A 145 5.50 -0.57 -12.22
N ASP A 146 5.62 0.31 -11.24
CA ASP A 146 6.75 0.39 -10.33
C ASP A 146 6.28 0.01 -8.92
N ILE A 147 6.80 -1.09 -8.38
CA ILE A 147 6.50 -1.51 -7.01
C ILE A 147 7.79 -1.53 -6.21
N LEU A 148 7.89 -0.63 -5.23
CA LEU A 148 9.03 -0.47 -4.36
C LEU A 148 8.63 -0.75 -2.92
N GLY A 149 9.24 -1.76 -2.30
CA GLY A 149 8.90 -2.15 -0.94
C GLY A 149 10.13 -2.35 -0.07
N THR A 150 10.12 -1.76 1.14
CA THR A 150 11.13 -2.02 2.17
C THR A 150 10.50 -2.71 3.36
N GLY A 151 10.97 -3.92 3.66
CA GLY A 151 10.54 -4.70 4.82
C GLY A 151 11.08 -4.12 6.12
N GLY A 152 10.31 -4.29 7.20
CA GLY A 152 10.68 -3.78 8.51
C GLY A 152 11.69 -4.66 9.25
N GLY A 153 12.08 -4.23 10.44
CA GLY A 153 12.85 -5.08 11.34
C GLY A 153 12.07 -6.29 11.86
N GLY A 154 12.73 -7.11 12.67
CA GLY A 154 12.10 -8.14 13.47
C GLY A 154 12.62 -9.55 13.19
N THR A 155 11.74 -10.55 13.27
CA THR A 155 12.16 -11.96 13.32
C THR A 155 11.90 -12.73 12.03
N LYS A 156 10.68 -12.73 11.50
CA LYS A 156 10.28 -13.58 10.36
C LYS A 156 9.37 -12.87 9.38
N PHE A 157 9.48 -13.23 8.10
CA PHE A 157 8.58 -12.81 7.02
C PHE A 157 8.47 -11.28 6.83
N ASN A 158 9.56 -10.54 7.06
CA ASN A 158 9.59 -9.10 6.83
C ASN A 158 9.98 -8.84 5.38
N HIS A 159 8.98 -8.78 4.50
CA HIS A 159 9.18 -8.67 3.06
C HIS A 159 9.34 -7.23 2.61
N GLY A 160 10.22 -6.99 1.63
CA GLY A 160 10.16 -5.75 0.86
C GLY A 160 8.83 -5.68 0.13
N VAL A 161 8.64 -6.61 -0.81
CA VAL A 161 7.40 -6.77 -1.57
C VAL A 161 6.86 -8.19 -1.42
N MET A 162 5.58 -8.32 -1.09
CA MET A 162 4.86 -9.59 -1.05
C MET A 162 3.66 -9.53 -1.99
N MET A 163 3.59 -10.44 -2.96
CA MET A 163 2.48 -10.50 -3.91
C MET A 163 1.92 -11.90 -4.01
N GLN A 164 0.60 -12.01 -4.02
CA GLN A 164 -0.04 -13.32 -3.98
C GLN A 164 -0.62 -13.76 -5.32
N ARG A 165 -0.82 -12.86 -6.33
CA ARG A 165 -1.17 -13.16 -7.74
C ARG A 165 -0.84 -11.98 -8.70
N SER A 166 -1.20 -12.15 -9.98
CA SER A 166 -0.77 -11.46 -11.20
C SER A 166 -0.94 -9.94 -11.27
N ILE A 167 0.11 -9.29 -11.76
CA ILE A 167 0.15 -7.92 -12.29
C ILE A 167 0.01 -7.97 -13.81
N THR A 168 -0.72 -7.03 -14.40
CA THR A 168 -0.86 -6.92 -15.87
C THR A 168 -0.25 -5.60 -16.35
N ALA A 169 0.98 -5.65 -16.87
CA ALA A 169 1.60 -4.53 -17.58
C ALA A 169 2.68 -5.00 -18.54
N THR A 170 2.90 -4.23 -19.61
CA THR A 170 4.10 -4.31 -20.43
C THR A 170 5.25 -3.64 -19.67
N GLY A 171 6.19 -4.44 -19.15
CA GLY A 171 7.41 -3.93 -18.49
C GLY A 171 7.24 -3.52 -17.03
N ALA A 172 6.55 -4.30 -16.18
CA ALA A 172 6.54 -3.99 -14.75
C ALA A 172 7.93 -4.17 -14.12
N ASN A 173 8.33 -3.21 -13.30
CA ASN A 173 9.52 -3.24 -12.48
C ASN A 173 9.12 -3.44 -11.01
N VAL A 174 9.61 -4.51 -10.40
CA VAL A 174 9.30 -4.83 -9.00
C VAL A 174 10.60 -4.98 -8.21
N VAL A 175 10.79 -4.07 -7.27
CA VAL A 175 11.98 -3.96 -6.43
C VAL A 175 11.58 -4.08 -4.96
N GLY A 176 12.06 -5.14 -4.32
CA GLY A 176 11.92 -5.32 -2.88
C GLY A 176 13.27 -5.26 -2.18
N ALA A 177 13.31 -4.61 -1.01
CA ALA A 177 14.41 -4.68 -0.06
C ALA A 177 13.92 -5.38 1.22
N LYS A 178 14.57 -6.49 1.61
CA LYS A 178 14.17 -7.27 2.77
C LYS A 178 14.40 -6.52 4.07
N GLY A 179 13.55 -6.86 5.04
CA GLY A 179 13.78 -6.53 6.44
C GLY A 179 14.94 -7.31 7.07
N SER A 180 15.37 -6.92 8.27
CA SER A 180 16.51 -7.52 8.98
C SER A 180 16.22 -8.86 9.68
N GLY A 181 15.01 -9.42 9.56
CA GLY A 181 14.64 -10.68 10.21
C GLY A 181 15.27 -11.93 9.56
N SER A 182 15.45 -12.99 10.35
CA SER A 182 16.19 -14.21 9.98
C SER A 182 15.57 -15.02 8.85
N THR A 183 14.27 -14.84 8.57
CA THR A 183 13.60 -15.45 7.40
C THR A 183 12.98 -14.41 6.45
N SER A 184 13.49 -13.17 6.48
CA SER A 184 13.05 -12.09 5.59
C SER A 184 13.44 -12.36 4.14
N LYS A 185 12.62 -11.92 3.19
CA LYS A 185 12.91 -12.01 1.75
C LYS A 185 12.70 -10.66 1.11
N ASP A 186 13.49 -10.35 0.09
CA ASP A 186 13.35 -9.09 -0.66
C ASP A 186 11.97 -9.07 -1.33
N THR A 187 11.63 -10.21 -1.94
CA THR A 187 10.45 -10.39 -2.77
C THR A 187 9.88 -11.82 -2.60
N PHE A 188 8.55 -11.99 -2.63
CA PHE A 188 7.88 -13.31 -2.60
C PHE A 188 6.52 -13.29 -3.33
N GLY A 189 6.26 -14.25 -4.22
CA GLY A 189 5.02 -14.32 -5.04
C GLY A 189 5.22 -14.86 -6.46
N ASP A 190 4.16 -15.14 -7.20
CA ASP A 190 4.23 -15.41 -8.65
C ASP A 190 4.20 -14.09 -9.42
N PHE A 191 5.27 -13.82 -10.17
CA PHE A 191 5.46 -12.60 -10.92
C PHE A 191 5.12 -12.85 -12.39
N PHE A 192 4.19 -12.03 -12.90
CA PHE A 192 3.75 -11.88 -14.29
C PHE A 192 2.82 -12.95 -14.85
N THR A 193 1.71 -12.48 -15.44
CA THR A 193 1.04 -13.17 -16.54
C THR A 193 1.05 -12.17 -17.70
N ILE A 194 1.77 -12.52 -18.77
CA ILE A 194 1.82 -11.76 -20.02
C ILE A 194 0.55 -12.08 -20.81
#